data_AF-A0A7W0CTZ7-F1
#
_entry.id   AF-A0A7W0CTZ7-F1
#
_cell.length_a   1.000
_cell.length_b   1.000
_cell.length_c   1.000
_cell.angle_alpha   90.00
_cell.angle_beta   90.00
_cell.angle_gamma   90.00
#
_symmetry.space_group_name_H-M   'P 1'
#
loop_
_entity.id
_entity.type
_entity.pdbx_description
1 polymer ?
#
loop_
_entity_poly.entity_id
_entity_poly.type
_entity_poly.pdbx_seq_one_letter_code
_entity_poly.pdbx_strand_id
1 'polypeptide(L)'
;MNGPIDKIAWIHLEHGKILSTRSRGRNAYYIPGGKRDPGESDLDTLVREIEEIAWLSYADRDRVSPVDQIIFDHLHQTGQLH
;
A
#
# COMPACT_ATOMS: atom_id res chain seq x y z
N MET A 1 0.89 -22.19 18.02
CA MET A 1 1.81 -21.14 18.51
C MET A 1 1.95 -20.12 17.39
N ASN A 2 1.62 -18.84 17.64
CA ASN A 2 1.75 -17.79 16.62
C ASN A 2 3.24 -17.53 16.37
N GLY A 3 3.73 -17.97 15.20
CA GLY A 3 5.05 -17.58 14.70
C GLY A 3 5.11 -16.06 14.40
N PRO A 4 6.30 -15.54 14.06
CA PRO A 4 6.45 -14.13 13.71
C PRO A 4 5.53 -13.75 12.54
N ILE A 5 4.93 -12.56 12.62
CA ILE A 5 4.18 -12.00 11.49
C ILE A 5 5.19 -11.47 10.49
N ASP A 6 5.29 -12.16 9.35
CA ASP A 6 6.14 -11.75 8.24
C ASP A 6 5.29 -11.06 7.16
N LYS A 7 5.60 -9.80 6.88
CA LYS A 7 4.87 -8.95 5.93
C LYS A 7 5.81 -8.11 5.10
N ILE A 8 5.38 -7.86 3.87
CA ILE A 8 6.03 -6.91 2.95
C ILE A 8 5.08 -5.77 2.61
N ALA A 9 5.66 -4.63 2.30
CA ALA A 9 4.97 -3.50 1.69
C ALA A 9 5.90 -2.85 0.67
N TRP A 10 5.35 -2.40 -0.45
CA TRP A 10 6.07 -1.67 -1.48
C TRP A 10 5.62 -0.21 -1.52
N ILE A 11 6.50 0.67 -1.07
CA ILE A 11 6.33 2.12 -1.19
C ILE A 11 7.03 2.57 -2.47
N HIS A 12 6.24 2.94 -3.48
CA HIS A 12 6.75 3.49 -4.73
C HIS A 12 6.23 4.89 -4.93
N LEU A 13 7.14 5.86 -5.02
CA LEU A 13 6.83 7.26 -5.26
C LEU A 13 7.23 7.66 -6.68
N GLU A 14 6.32 8.36 -7.35
CA GLU A 14 6.55 8.91 -8.68
C GLU A 14 5.77 10.21 -8.84
N HIS A 15 6.44 11.28 -9.29
CA HIS A 15 5.81 12.59 -9.53
C HIS A 15 4.94 13.13 -8.38
N GLY A 16 5.39 12.96 -7.14
CA GLY A 16 4.65 13.40 -5.94
C GLY A 16 3.41 12.56 -5.62
N LYS A 17 3.30 11.37 -6.19
CA LYS A 17 2.23 10.40 -5.94
C LYS A 17 2.79 9.07 -5.45
N ILE A 18 1.97 8.30 -4.74
CA ILE A 18 2.31 6.96 -4.25
C ILE A 18 1.48 5.90 -4.96
N LEU A 19 2.14 4.81 -5.34
CA LEU A 19 1.48 3.63 -5.87
C LEU A 19 0.59 3.02 -4.79
N SER A 20 -0.70 2.90 -5.10
CA SER A 20 -1.71 2.33 -4.22
C SER A 20 -2.49 1.25 -4.96
N THR A 21 -2.97 0.26 -4.22
CA THR A 21 -3.74 -0.87 -4.76
C THR A 21 -5.07 -0.99 -4.03
N ARG A 22 -6.02 -1.63 -4.69
CA ARG A 22 -7.30 -1.99 -4.07
C ARG A 22 -7.60 -3.44 -4.39
N SER A 23 -7.87 -4.22 -3.36
CA SER A 23 -8.29 -5.60 -3.49
C SER A 23 -9.79 -5.71 -3.72
N ARG A 24 -10.21 -6.83 -4.30
CA ARG A 24 -11.60 -7.06 -4.66
C ARG A 24 -12.55 -6.97 -3.47
N GLY A 25 -13.62 -6.19 -3.64
CA GLY A 25 -14.64 -5.97 -2.63
C GLY A 25 -14.23 -5.01 -1.50
N ARG A 26 -13.11 -4.30 -1.62
CA ARG A 26 -12.69 -3.24 -0.69
C ARG A 26 -12.98 -1.87 -1.29
N ASN A 27 -13.44 -0.93 -0.46
CA ASN A 27 -13.72 0.44 -0.90
C ASN A 27 -12.48 1.34 -0.85
N ALA A 28 -11.62 1.13 0.16
CA ALA A 28 -10.40 1.92 0.36
C ALA A 28 -9.21 1.38 -0.46
N TYR A 29 -8.27 2.25 -0.77
CA TYR A 29 -6.94 1.89 -1.29
C TYR A 29 -5.96 1.62 -0.15
N TYR A 30 -4.93 0.85 -0.47
CA TYR A 30 -3.86 0.45 0.43
C TYR A 30 -2.51 0.56 -0.28
N ILE A 31 -1.45 0.75 0.50
CA ILE A 31 -0.09 0.56 -0.02
C ILE A 31 0.06 -0.94 -0.40
N PRO A 32 0.59 -1.26 -1.59
CA PRO A 32 0.79 -2.65 -2.02
C PRO A 32 1.58 -3.42 -0.96
N GLY A 33 1.07 -4.58 -0.55
CA GLY A 33 1.68 -5.33 0.54
C GLY A 33 0.81 -6.48 1.03
N GLY A 34 1.41 -7.37 1.81
CA GLY A 34 0.75 -8.59 2.24
C GLY A 34 1.58 -9.38 3.23
N LYS A 35 0.93 -10.39 3.83
CA LYS A 35 1.62 -11.46 4.55
C LYS A 35 2.08 -12.47 3.49
N ARG A 36 3.34 -12.90 3.54
CA ARG A 36 3.81 -13.98 2.68
C ARG A 36 3.15 -15.30 3.07
N ASP A 37 2.62 -16.02 2.10
CA ASP A 37 2.25 -17.42 2.27
C ASP A 37 3.46 -18.34 1.98
N PRO A 38 3.47 -19.58 2.52
CA PRO A 38 4.60 -20.49 2.34
C PRO A 38 4.90 -20.76 0.85
N GLY A 39 6.11 -20.40 0.42
CA GLY A 39 6.56 -20.62 -0.95
C GLY A 39 6.31 -19.44 -1.92
N GLU A 40 5.65 -18.37 -1.48
CA GLU A 40 5.52 -17.14 -2.29
C GLU A 40 6.84 -16.37 -2.33
N SER A 41 7.19 -15.83 -3.51
CA SER A 41 8.17 -14.75 -3.61
C SER A 41 7.58 -13.42 -3.13
N ASP A 42 8.43 -12.40 -2.97
CA ASP A 42 7.97 -11.04 -2.67
C ASP A 42 7.02 -10.52 -3.76
N LEU A 43 7.32 -10.81 -5.03
CA LEU A 43 6.47 -10.39 -6.14
C LEU A 43 5.13 -11.11 -6.11
N ASP A 44 5.12 -12.43 -5.89
CA ASP A 44 3.88 -13.21 -5.78
C ASP A 44 2.98 -12.65 -4.67
N THR A 45 3.58 -12.35 -3.52
CA THR A 45 2.90 -11.76 -2.37
C THR A 45 2.31 -10.38 -2.70
N LEU A 46 3.01 -9.54 -3.47
CA LEU A 46 2.54 -8.21 -3.84
C LEU A 46 1.38 -8.24 -4.85
N VAL A 47 1.38 -9.18 -5.81
CA VAL A 47 0.43 -9.15 -6.94
C VAL A 47 -0.85 -9.95 -6.72
N ARG A 48 -0.85 -10.94 -5.81
CA ARG A 48 -1.93 -11.95 -5.70
C ARG A 48 -3.34 -11.37 -5.52
N GLU A 49 -3.49 -10.27 -4.82
CA GLU A 49 -4.80 -9.71 -4.43
C GLU A 49 -5.08 -8.32 -5.04
N ILE A 50 -4.33 -7.90 -6.06
CA ILE A 50 -4.52 -6.61 -6.73
C ILE A 50 -5.66 -6.71 -7.75
N GLU A 51 -6.76 -6.00 -7.53
CA GLU A 51 -7.81 -5.80 -8.54
C GLU A 51 -7.58 -4.50 -9.32
N GLU A 52 -7.12 -3.44 -8.64
CA GLU A 52 -6.90 -2.12 -9.22
C GLU A 52 -5.61 -1.50 -8.70
N ILE A 53 -4.97 -0.69 -9.56
CA ILE A 53 -3.81 0.15 -9.24
C ILE A 53 -4.18 1.62 -9.46
N ALA A 54 -3.74 2.49 -8.54
CA ALA A 54 -3.89 3.94 -8.66
C ALA A 54 -2.63 4.67 -8.14
N TRP A 55 -2.32 5.81 -8.78
CA TRP A 55 -1.34 6.76 -8.28
C TRP A 55 -2.06 7.86 -7.51
N LEU A 56 -1.92 7.84 -6.19
CA LEU A 56 -2.63 8.74 -5.29
C LEU A 56 -1.72 9.86 -4.81
N SER A 57 -2.28 11.07 -4.77
CA SER A 57 -1.62 12.24 -4.19
C SER A 57 -2.11 12.45 -2.76
N TYR A 58 -1.55 13.40 -2.01
CA TYR A 58 -2.05 13.74 -0.68
C TYR A 58 -3.52 14.21 -0.71
N ALA A 59 -3.99 14.74 -1.85
CA ALA A 59 -5.40 15.08 -2.05
C ALA A 59 -6.36 13.87 -1.98
N ASP A 60 -5.85 12.65 -2.21
CA ASP A 60 -6.62 11.41 -2.17
C ASP A 60 -6.58 10.71 -0.79
N ARG A 61 -6.04 11.37 0.25
CA ARG A 61 -5.81 10.78 1.58
C ARG A 61 -7.06 10.15 2.21
N ASP A 62 -8.25 10.69 1.95
CA ASP A 62 -9.51 10.16 2.47
C ASP A 62 -9.94 8.83 1.81
N ARG A 63 -9.35 8.50 0.65
CA ARG A 63 -9.60 7.25 -0.08
C ARG A 63 -8.73 6.09 0.39
N VAL A 64 -7.71 6.33 1.22
CA VAL A 64 -6.82 5.28 1.74
C VAL A 64 -7.21 4.83 3.15
N SER A 65 -6.77 3.62 3.52
CA SER A 65 -7.02 3.06 4.84
C SER A 65 -6.47 3.96 5.97
N PRO A 66 -7.09 4.00 7.17
CA PRO A 66 -6.62 4.85 8.27
C PRO A 66 -5.15 4.61 8.68
N VAL A 67 -4.65 3.38 8.48
CA VAL A 67 -3.24 3.06 8.76
C VAL A 67 -2.33 3.69 7.70
N ASP A 68 -2.70 3.60 6.43
CA ASP A 68 -1.91 4.18 5.34
C ASP A 68 -1.97 5.72 5.32
N GLN A 69 -3.03 6.31 5.90
CA GLN A 69 -3.09 7.76 6.10
C GLN A 69 -1.90 8.28 6.94
N ILE A 70 -1.38 7.49 7.88
CA ILE A 70 -0.20 7.86 8.68
C ILE A 70 1.04 7.98 7.78
N ILE A 71 1.17 7.08 6.80
CA ILE A 71 2.26 7.10 5.83
C ILE A 71 2.09 8.29 4.88
N PHE A 72 0.87 8.56 4.40
CA PHE A 72 0.56 9.74 3.59
C PHE A 72 0.91 11.04 4.32
N ASP A 73 0.52 11.17 5.58
CA ASP A 73 0.83 12.33 6.42
C ASP A 73 2.33 12.55 6.55
N HIS A 74 3.07 11.49 6.85
CA HIS A 74 4.52 11.57 6.98
C HIS A 74 5.17 12.01 5.66
N LEU A 75 4.81 11.38 4.54
CA LEU A 75 5.39 11.69 3.23
C LEU A 75 5.01 13.08 2.74
N HIS A 76 3.83 13.60 3.09
CA HIS A 76 3.45 14.96 2.80
C HIS A 76 4.25 15.96 3.64
N GLN A 77 4.39 15.70 4.95
CA GLN A 77 5.18 16.52 5.86
C GLN A 77 6.67 16.60 5.45
N THR A 78 7.21 15.53 4.85
CA THR A 78 8.58 15.50 4.32
C THR A 78 8.70 16.04 2.89
N GLY A 79 7.60 16.49 2.26
CA GLY A 79 7.60 17.05 0.92
C GLY A 79 7.79 16.02 -0.21
N GLN A 80 7.53 14.74 0.06
CA GLN A 80 7.68 13.64 -0.89
C GLN A 80 6.36 13.24 -1.57
N LEU A 81 5.21 13.63 -0.99
CA LEU A 81 3.87 13.41 -1.51
C LEU A 81 3.12 14.76 -1.61
N HIS A 82 2.54 15.04 -2.78
CA HIS A 82 1.98 16.36 -3.12
C HIS A 82 0.45 16.38 -3.07
#